data_AF-E5WY25-F1
#
_entry.id   AF-E5WY25-F1
#
_cell.length_a   1.000
_cell.length_b   1.000
_cell.length_c   1.000
_cell.angle_alpha   90.00
_cell.angle_beta   90.00
_cell.angle_gamma   90.00
#
_symmetry.space_group_name_H-M   'P 1'
#
loop_
_entity.id
_entity.type
_entity.pdbx_description
1 polymer ?
#
loop_
_entity_poly.entity_id
_entity_poly.type
_entity_poly.pdbx_seq_one_letter_code
_entity_poly.pdbx_strand_id
1 'polypeptide(L)'
;MLWLIKKGTQMHGENPVTCFARNLKADLSNGKLSYSIDNNDGYLLYLTSEYFDEHVDTKGEKIEIPVDDILKINKKINEILDIEFSSIIENNQKETKRNLKNFKKKYPSLETFIEDSNIIDDKKIVNEKDIVQSAIDEKSRIEKKFWNQIDREFENEEDKLFSDSEECYKLLNSSLHIYVKHRESVLKRLHMLIQKFDEDGNDKSELESSVHELFIKRGTTLSDSSNINHLHNLWILDDKFTTFSNDFKVKSTKSGQPLSDVYIWADDPEKTKQILILELKSTTNAHNAGNTKEGMIAQVKRYAHDFYKHPHKTLNWTVNTEQVQYTGIILARKSDIDKELTSNSFSGGYKPIPFLANSYYFEDNFSKDDNPRNKMDIRIELYSFEDIYELASNRNNVFFKLLKKEFDIE
;
A
#
# COMPACT_ATOMS: atom_id res chain seq x y z
N MET A 1 5.92 55.91 -2.15
CA MET A 1 6.00 55.69 -0.69
C MET A 1 5.02 54.61 -0.28
N LEU A 2 5.51 53.55 0.38
CA LEU A 2 4.70 52.45 0.89
C LEU A 2 4.49 52.64 2.39
N TRP A 3 3.23 52.64 2.83
CA TRP A 3 2.84 52.80 4.22
C TRP A 3 2.26 51.50 4.75
N LEU A 4 2.64 51.14 5.97
CA LEU A 4 2.12 50.01 6.72
C LEU A 4 1.37 50.54 7.93
N ILE A 5 0.05 50.32 7.98
CA ILE A 5 -0.78 50.73 9.11
C ILE A 5 -1.24 49.49 9.85
N LYS A 6 -0.78 49.33 11.10
CA LYS A 6 -1.15 48.18 11.93
C LYS A 6 -2.68 48.15 12.10
N LYS A 7 -3.26 46.98 11.86
CA LYS A 7 -4.68 46.71 12.00
C LYS A 7 -4.79 45.45 12.86
N GLY A 8 -5.61 45.46 13.92
CA GLY A 8 -5.77 44.29 14.80
C GLY A 8 -6.45 43.08 14.15
N THR A 9 -6.39 42.93 12.83
CA THR A 9 -6.96 41.82 12.05
C THR A 9 -5.83 41.15 11.28
N GLN A 10 -5.68 39.84 11.47
CA GLN A 10 -4.64 39.03 10.84
C GLN A 10 -4.61 39.19 9.31
N MET A 11 -3.39 39.26 8.77
CA MET A 11 -3.15 39.09 7.33
C MET A 11 -3.06 37.61 7.02
N HIS A 12 -3.77 37.17 5.99
CA HIS A 12 -3.72 35.78 5.53
C HIS A 12 -3.68 35.73 4.02
N GLY A 13 -2.78 34.92 3.47
CA GLY A 13 -2.69 34.72 2.04
C GLY A 13 -2.33 36.00 1.28
N GLU A 14 -3.13 36.34 0.27
CA GLU A 14 -2.91 37.53 -0.58
C GLU A 14 -3.56 38.78 0.04
N ASN A 15 -2.76 39.79 0.36
CA ASN A 15 -3.20 41.03 0.98
C ASN A 15 -3.13 42.18 -0.04
N PRO A 16 -4.23 42.91 -0.30
CA PRO A 16 -4.26 43.96 -1.31
C PRO A 16 -3.48 45.20 -0.86
N VAL A 17 -2.79 45.85 -1.80
CA VAL A 17 -2.18 47.17 -1.60
C VAL A 17 -3.12 48.23 -2.15
N THR A 18 -3.64 49.08 -1.27
CA THR A 18 -4.54 50.17 -1.66
C THR A 18 -3.73 51.34 -2.20
N CYS A 19 -4.06 51.80 -3.40
CA CYS A 19 -3.33 52.85 -4.09
C CYS A 19 -3.98 54.23 -3.87
N PHE A 20 -3.14 55.26 -3.83
CA PHE A 20 -3.55 56.65 -3.72
C PHE A 20 -2.87 57.49 -4.78
N ALA A 21 -3.66 58.33 -5.45
CA ALA A 21 -3.21 59.34 -6.40
C ALA A 21 -3.86 60.69 -6.05
N ARG A 22 -3.09 61.77 -6.03
CA ARG A 22 -3.51 63.14 -5.67
C ARG A 22 -4.25 63.17 -4.32
N ASN A 23 -3.77 62.39 -3.36
CA ASN A 23 -4.36 62.19 -2.03
C ASN A 23 -5.76 61.53 -2.01
N LEU A 24 -6.24 60.99 -3.13
CA LEU A 24 -7.49 60.23 -3.22
C LEU A 24 -7.18 58.76 -3.45
N LYS A 25 -8.02 57.89 -2.88
CA LYS A 25 -7.95 56.45 -3.18
C LYS A 25 -8.31 56.25 -4.65
N ALA A 26 -7.46 55.54 -5.38
CA ALA A 26 -7.67 55.23 -6.79
C ALA A 26 -7.35 53.76 -7.07
N ASP A 27 -8.13 53.15 -7.96
CA ASP A 27 -7.95 51.76 -8.36
C ASP A 27 -7.08 51.66 -9.62
N LEU A 28 -6.31 50.59 -9.78
CA LEU A 28 -5.54 50.35 -10.99
C LEU A 28 -6.45 49.87 -12.11
N SER A 29 -6.38 50.50 -13.29
CA SER A 29 -7.20 50.12 -14.45
C SER A 29 -6.86 48.71 -14.97
N ASN A 30 -5.60 48.28 -14.84
CA ASN A 30 -5.08 47.07 -15.49
C ASN A 30 -4.48 46.04 -14.50
N GLY A 31 -5.14 45.78 -13.37
CA GLY A 31 -4.73 44.73 -12.44
C GLY A 31 -4.84 45.14 -10.97
N LYS A 32 -4.02 44.53 -10.12
CA LYS A 32 -3.96 44.82 -8.68
C LYS A 32 -2.52 44.68 -8.17
N LEU A 33 -2.20 45.45 -7.14
CA LEU A 33 -1.00 45.26 -6.34
C LEU A 33 -1.35 44.49 -5.08
N SER A 34 -0.52 43.52 -4.72
CA SER A 34 -0.76 42.66 -3.57
C SER A 34 0.54 42.08 -3.02
N TYR A 35 0.51 41.81 -1.73
CA TYR A 35 1.59 41.17 -1.00
C TYR A 35 1.08 39.92 -0.29
N SER A 36 1.78 38.81 -0.46
CA SER A 36 1.37 37.52 0.05
C SER A 36 2.14 37.17 1.33
N ILE A 37 1.44 37.07 2.47
CA ILE A 37 2.02 36.72 3.77
C ILE A 37 0.92 36.29 4.76
N ASP A 38 1.28 35.40 5.68
CA ASP A 38 0.51 35.16 6.90
C ASP A 38 1.15 35.92 8.07
N ASN A 39 0.40 36.84 8.69
CA ASN A 39 0.90 37.66 9.78
C ASN A 39 -0.21 37.97 10.79
N ASN A 40 -0.04 37.48 12.02
CA ASN A 40 -0.99 37.66 13.13
C ASN A 40 -1.17 39.12 13.56
N ASP A 41 -0.14 39.96 13.40
CA ASP A 41 -0.18 41.36 13.85
C ASP A 41 -1.04 42.27 12.96
N GLY A 42 -1.25 41.89 11.69
CA GLY A 42 -2.14 42.55 10.76
C GLY A 42 -1.73 43.94 10.28
N TYR A 43 -1.64 44.17 8.98
CA TYR A 43 -1.33 45.48 8.40
C TYR A 43 -2.23 45.82 7.21
N LEU A 44 -2.57 47.09 7.08
CA LEU A 44 -3.10 47.69 5.86
C LEU A 44 -1.93 48.26 5.06
N LEU A 45 -1.87 47.92 3.78
CA LEU A 45 -0.81 48.31 2.87
C LEU A 45 -1.32 49.44 1.98
N TYR A 46 -0.64 50.59 2.02
CA TYR A 46 -1.01 51.76 1.23
C TYR A 46 0.16 52.24 0.38
N LEU A 47 -0.08 52.48 -0.91
CA LEU A 47 0.94 52.98 -1.81
C LEU A 47 0.49 54.32 -2.40
N THR A 48 1.34 55.33 -2.25
CA THR A 48 1.22 56.62 -2.93
C THR A 48 2.48 56.87 -3.76
N SER A 49 2.34 57.53 -4.91
CA SER A 49 3.45 57.81 -5.82
C SER A 49 3.11 59.00 -6.70
N GLU A 50 4.07 59.91 -6.91
CA GLU A 50 3.94 60.99 -7.92
C GLU A 50 3.65 60.41 -9.31
N TYR A 51 4.21 59.23 -9.61
CA TYR A 51 3.91 58.50 -10.84
C TYR A 51 2.42 58.15 -10.99
N PHE A 52 1.72 57.84 -9.89
CA PHE A 52 0.27 57.62 -9.94
C PHE A 52 -0.49 58.93 -10.12
N ASP A 53 0.01 60.04 -9.56
CA ASP A 53 -0.61 61.36 -9.71
C ASP A 53 -0.60 61.87 -11.16
N GLU A 54 0.42 61.48 -11.93
CA GLU A 54 0.56 61.77 -13.36
C GLU A 54 -0.34 60.91 -14.25
N HIS A 55 -0.64 59.68 -13.82
CA HIS A 55 -1.35 58.67 -14.62
C HIS A 55 -2.77 58.38 -14.13
N VAL A 56 -3.29 59.16 -13.17
CA VAL A 56 -4.68 59.05 -12.72
C VAL A 56 -5.60 59.84 -13.66
N ASP A 57 -6.79 59.30 -13.90
CA ASP A 57 -7.83 59.93 -14.71
C ASP A 57 -8.25 61.30 -14.15
N THR A 58 -9.01 62.05 -14.96
CA THR A 58 -9.43 63.41 -14.60
C THR A 58 -10.31 63.47 -13.35
N LYS A 59 -10.95 62.35 -12.98
CA LYS A 59 -11.76 62.21 -11.77
C LYS A 59 -10.96 61.81 -10.54
N GLY A 60 -9.73 61.31 -10.69
CA GLY A 60 -8.92 60.82 -9.58
C GLY A 60 -9.34 59.43 -9.09
N GLU A 61 -10.11 58.68 -9.88
CA GLU A 61 -10.68 57.37 -9.49
C GLU A 61 -9.84 56.20 -10.00
N LYS A 62 -9.19 56.35 -11.15
CA LYS A 62 -8.48 55.25 -11.83
C LYS A 62 -7.07 55.62 -12.27
N ILE A 63 -6.11 54.77 -11.93
CA ILE A 63 -4.70 54.89 -12.35
C ILE A 63 -4.49 54.06 -13.62
N GLU A 64 -4.16 54.73 -14.72
CA GLU A 64 -3.99 54.16 -16.05
C GLU A 64 -2.51 53.93 -16.38
N ILE A 65 -1.96 52.81 -15.89
CA ILE A 65 -0.58 52.41 -16.16
C ILE A 65 -0.49 51.04 -16.86
N PRO A 66 0.60 50.76 -17.59
CA PRO A 66 0.83 49.47 -18.23
C PRO A 66 0.97 48.32 -17.22
N VAL A 67 0.57 47.10 -17.64
CA VAL A 67 0.68 45.88 -16.82
C VAL A 67 2.14 45.60 -16.43
N ASP A 68 3.10 45.84 -17.33
CA ASP A 68 4.52 45.63 -17.06
C ASP A 68 5.04 46.49 -15.90
N ASP A 69 4.51 47.71 -15.77
CA ASP A 69 4.90 48.60 -14.68
C ASP A 69 4.23 48.19 -13.37
N ILE A 70 3.00 47.67 -13.40
CA ILE A 70 2.37 47.04 -12.23
C ILE A 70 3.22 45.87 -11.73
N LEU A 71 3.73 45.01 -12.63
CA LEU A 71 4.59 43.88 -12.26
C LEU A 71 5.91 44.35 -11.62
N LYS A 72 6.57 45.37 -12.19
CA LYS A 72 7.80 45.95 -11.61
C LYS A 72 7.54 46.58 -10.25
N ILE A 73 6.45 47.33 -10.11
CA ILE A 73 6.04 47.94 -8.84
C ILE A 73 5.78 46.84 -7.80
N ASN A 74 5.02 45.80 -8.16
CA ASN A 74 4.71 44.71 -7.23
C ASN A 74 5.97 43.93 -6.83
N LYS A 75 6.92 43.72 -7.76
CA LYS A 75 8.23 43.15 -7.43
C LYS A 75 8.96 44.01 -6.40
N LYS A 76 8.96 45.34 -6.57
CA LYS A 76 9.63 46.24 -5.63
C LYS A 76 8.96 46.28 -4.26
N ILE A 77 7.62 46.20 -4.23
CA ILE A 77 6.85 46.04 -2.99
C ILE A 77 7.28 44.77 -2.26
N ASN A 78 7.36 43.64 -2.97
CA ASN A 78 7.81 42.36 -2.40
C ASN A 78 9.22 42.50 -1.80
N GLU A 79 10.18 43.05 -2.54
CA GLU A 79 11.56 43.25 -2.05
C GLU A 79 11.61 44.04 -0.74
N ILE A 80 10.82 45.12 -0.62
CA ILE A 80 10.78 45.96 0.58
C ILE A 80 10.10 45.22 1.75
N LEU A 81 8.94 44.62 1.49
CA LEU A 81 8.15 43.96 2.52
C LEU A 81 8.78 42.64 3.00
N ASP A 82 9.57 41.96 2.17
CA ASP A 82 10.31 40.76 2.56
C ASP A 82 11.40 41.08 3.58
N ILE A 83 12.05 42.24 3.45
CA ILE A 83 13.03 42.73 4.43
C ILE A 83 12.32 43.07 5.74
N GLU A 84 11.25 43.86 5.66
CA GLU A 84 10.47 44.29 6.83
C GLU A 84 9.89 43.10 7.61
N PHE A 85 9.36 42.11 6.91
CA PHE A 85 8.73 40.93 7.51
C PHE A 85 9.63 39.70 7.56
N SER A 86 10.95 39.87 7.42
CA SER A 86 11.93 38.76 7.41
C SER A 86 11.76 37.78 8.58
N SER A 87 11.62 38.29 9.80
CA SER A 87 11.41 37.44 10.99
C SER A 87 10.08 36.67 10.97
N ILE A 88 9.03 37.23 10.37
CA ILE A 88 7.72 36.60 10.23
C ILE A 88 7.79 35.51 9.16
N ILE A 89 8.41 35.81 8.02
CA ILE A 89 8.66 34.84 6.96
C ILE A 89 9.44 33.65 7.52
N GLU A 90 10.55 33.87 8.24
CA GLU A 90 11.31 32.78 8.86
C GLU A 90 10.46 31.91 9.80
N ASN A 91 9.54 32.51 10.55
CA ASN A 91 8.65 31.77 11.43
C ASN A 91 7.62 30.95 10.65
N ASN A 92 7.03 31.54 9.61
CA ASN A 92 6.09 30.83 8.71
C ASN A 92 6.78 29.65 8.03
N GLN A 93 8.02 29.82 7.56
CA GLN A 93 8.82 28.75 6.97
C GLN A 93 9.16 27.64 7.98
N LYS A 94 9.44 27.98 9.24
CA LYS A 94 9.64 26.98 10.32
C LYS A 94 8.36 26.19 10.58
N GLU A 95 7.20 26.84 10.58
CA GLU A 95 5.91 26.19 10.74
C GLU A 95 5.59 25.27 9.55
N THR A 96 5.78 25.76 8.32
CA THR A 96 5.65 24.96 7.10
C THR A 96 6.59 23.75 7.10
N LYS A 97 7.86 23.90 7.53
CA LYS A 97 8.79 22.75 7.71
C LYS A 97 8.26 21.72 8.71
N ARG A 98 7.63 22.16 9.80
CA ARG A 98 7.00 21.26 10.79
C ARG A 98 5.80 20.54 10.19
N ASN A 99 4.94 21.26 9.45
CA ASN A 99 3.78 20.69 8.75
C ASN A 99 4.21 19.65 7.72
N LEU A 100 5.24 19.95 6.92
CA LEU A 100 5.82 19.03 5.95
C LEU A 100 6.39 17.77 6.61
N LYS A 101 7.10 17.91 7.75
CA LYS A 101 7.60 16.76 8.51
C LYS A 101 6.47 15.87 9.03
N ASN A 102 5.39 16.48 9.53
CA ASN A 102 4.21 15.74 9.98
C ASN A 102 3.52 15.01 8.81
N PHE A 103 3.37 15.68 7.67
CA PHE A 103 2.84 15.11 6.43
C PHE A 103 3.66 13.88 6.01
N LYS A 104 4.99 14.00 5.88
CA LYS A 104 5.87 12.89 5.47
C LYS A 104 5.78 11.69 6.41
N LYS A 105 5.64 11.92 7.72
CA LYS A 105 5.44 10.86 8.71
C LYS A 105 4.09 10.15 8.56
N LYS A 106 3.03 10.91 8.27
CA LYS A 106 1.64 10.41 8.23
C LYS A 106 1.27 9.80 6.87
N TYR A 107 1.85 10.31 5.79
CA TYR A 107 1.59 9.92 4.42
C TYR A 107 2.88 9.64 3.64
N PRO A 108 3.73 8.66 4.04
CA PRO A 108 5.00 8.43 3.37
C PRO A 108 4.85 8.03 1.89
N SER A 109 3.74 7.40 1.51
CA SER A 109 3.43 7.06 0.13
C SER A 109 3.18 8.29 -0.77
N LEU A 110 2.93 9.47 -0.19
CA LEU A 110 2.70 10.71 -0.91
C LEU A 110 3.92 11.65 -0.93
N GLU A 111 4.96 11.34 -0.15
CA GLU A 111 6.13 12.20 0.02
C GLU A 111 6.79 12.56 -1.33
N THR A 112 6.90 11.59 -2.23
CA THR A 112 7.62 11.76 -3.49
C THR A 112 6.92 12.67 -4.51
N PHE A 113 5.67 13.07 -4.26
CA PHE A 113 4.87 13.95 -5.12
C PHE A 113 4.91 15.42 -4.66
N ILE A 114 5.77 15.73 -3.70
CA ILE A 114 5.97 17.07 -3.17
C ILE A 114 7.41 17.51 -3.43
N GLU A 115 7.55 18.75 -3.90
CA GLU A 115 8.85 19.43 -4.00
C GLU A 115 9.05 20.32 -2.78
N ASP A 116 9.89 19.85 -1.84
CA ASP A 116 10.15 20.52 -0.56
C ASP A 116 10.52 22.01 -0.71
N SER A 117 11.35 22.36 -1.70
CA SER A 117 11.82 23.74 -1.93
C SER A 117 10.67 24.69 -2.24
N ASN A 118 9.73 24.28 -3.09
CA ASN A 118 8.63 25.14 -3.53
C ASN A 118 7.65 25.44 -2.39
N ILE A 119 7.57 24.55 -1.40
CA ILE A 119 6.68 24.70 -0.24
C ILE A 119 7.37 25.48 0.87
N ILE A 120 8.65 25.19 1.14
CA ILE A 120 9.39 25.77 2.25
C ILE A 120 9.71 27.24 2.01
N ASP A 121 9.94 27.66 0.76
CA ASP A 121 10.33 29.03 0.46
C ASP A 121 9.14 30.01 0.42
N ASP A 122 7.90 29.53 0.63
CA ASP A 122 6.72 30.37 0.68
C ASP A 122 6.73 31.29 1.92
N LYS A 123 6.19 32.49 1.74
CA LYS A 123 5.98 33.51 2.78
C LYS A 123 4.76 33.18 3.64
N LYS A 124 3.88 32.30 3.14
CA LYS A 124 2.68 31.81 3.82
C LYS A 124 2.97 30.52 4.59
N ILE A 125 2.14 30.26 5.58
CA ILE A 125 2.10 28.96 6.23
C ILE A 125 1.35 28.02 5.31
N VAL A 126 2.03 26.99 4.82
CA VAL A 126 1.39 25.92 4.04
C VAL A 126 0.88 24.88 5.04
N ASN A 127 -0.44 24.73 5.12
CA ASN A 127 -1.06 23.80 6.05
C ASN A 127 -0.90 22.36 5.58
N GLU A 128 -0.92 21.40 6.52
CA GLU A 128 -0.86 19.97 6.19
C GLU A 128 -1.95 19.56 5.17
N LYS A 129 -3.16 20.12 5.27
CA LYS A 129 -4.25 19.84 4.33
C LYS A 129 -3.91 20.24 2.90
N ASP A 130 -3.27 21.39 2.71
CA ASP A 130 -2.92 21.92 1.39
C ASP A 130 -1.77 21.11 0.79
N ILE A 131 -0.79 20.70 1.61
CA ILE A 131 0.28 19.78 1.21
C ILE A 131 -0.31 18.44 0.75
N VAL A 132 -1.25 17.87 1.51
CA VAL A 132 -1.91 16.61 1.14
C VAL A 132 -2.66 16.76 -0.18
N GLN A 133 -3.42 17.84 -0.37
CA GLN A 133 -4.16 18.05 -1.61
C GLN A 133 -3.23 18.18 -2.81
N SER A 134 -2.15 18.97 -2.68
CA SER A 134 -1.15 19.12 -3.73
C SER A 134 -0.50 17.78 -4.12
N ALA A 135 -0.15 16.94 -3.14
CA ALA A 135 0.42 15.62 -3.42
C ALA A 135 -0.59 14.70 -4.12
N ILE A 136 -1.86 14.75 -3.73
CA ILE A 136 -2.94 13.97 -4.36
C ILE A 136 -3.19 14.42 -5.80
N ASP A 137 -3.22 15.74 -6.04
CA ASP A 137 -3.43 16.29 -7.38
C ASP A 137 -2.29 15.89 -8.32
N GLU A 138 -1.05 15.96 -7.83
CA GLU A 138 0.13 15.56 -8.58
C GLU A 138 0.17 14.05 -8.86
N LYS A 139 -0.11 13.22 -7.85
CA LYS A 139 -0.26 11.77 -8.03
C LYS A 139 -1.35 11.45 -9.05
N SER A 140 -2.50 12.13 -8.98
CA SER A 140 -3.62 11.93 -9.90
C SER A 140 -3.26 12.33 -11.33
N ARG A 141 -2.48 13.41 -11.51
CA ARG A 141 -1.96 13.83 -12.81
C ARG A 141 -1.07 12.75 -13.42
N ILE A 142 -0.14 12.21 -12.64
CA ILE A 142 0.78 11.15 -13.04
C ILE A 142 0.03 9.85 -13.34
N GLU A 143 -0.94 9.45 -12.51
CA GLU A 143 -1.78 8.27 -12.74
C GLU A 143 -2.58 8.36 -14.04
N LYS A 144 -3.20 9.50 -14.32
CA LYS A 144 -3.89 9.72 -15.59
C LYS A 144 -2.94 9.56 -16.78
N LYS A 145 -1.72 10.07 -16.66
CA LYS A 145 -0.69 9.95 -17.71
C LYS A 145 -0.28 8.48 -17.90
N PHE A 146 -0.06 7.74 -16.81
CA PHE A 146 0.26 6.31 -16.84
C PHE A 146 -0.79 5.50 -17.60
N TRP A 147 -2.07 5.61 -17.21
CA TRP A 147 -3.15 4.85 -17.85
C TRP A 147 -3.37 5.23 -19.31
N ASN A 148 -3.14 6.48 -19.68
CA ASN A 148 -3.24 6.92 -21.06
C ASN A 148 -2.09 6.44 -21.97
N GLN A 149 -1.00 5.93 -21.37
CA GLN A 149 0.24 5.58 -22.08
C GLN A 149 0.57 4.08 -22.02
N ILE A 150 -0.01 3.31 -21.09
CA ILE A 150 0.32 1.89 -20.91
C ILE A 150 -0.06 0.99 -22.10
N ASP A 151 -1.16 1.33 -22.79
CA ASP A 151 -1.67 0.55 -23.94
C ASP A 151 -1.30 1.17 -25.31
N ARG A 152 -0.44 2.21 -25.33
CA ARG A 152 -0.01 2.79 -26.61
C ARG A 152 1.10 1.95 -27.22
N GLU A 153 0.83 1.39 -28.39
CA GLU A 153 1.89 0.89 -29.27
C GLU A 153 2.74 2.08 -29.72
N PHE A 154 4.04 2.07 -29.38
CA PHE A 154 4.96 3.12 -29.80
C PHE A 154 5.35 2.87 -31.26
N GLU A 155 5.18 3.89 -32.11
CA GLU A 155 5.50 3.79 -33.55
C GLU A 155 7.02 3.88 -33.82
N ASN A 156 7.82 4.42 -32.88
CA ASN A 156 9.26 4.65 -33.04
C ASN A 156 10.08 4.17 -31.82
N GLU A 157 11.26 3.58 -32.06
CA GLU A 157 12.19 3.11 -31.02
C GLU A 157 12.84 4.24 -30.17
N GLU A 158 12.77 5.50 -30.62
CA GLU A 158 13.38 6.65 -29.94
C GLU A 158 12.49 7.32 -28.88
N ASP A 159 11.20 6.96 -28.80
CA ASP A 159 10.31 7.49 -27.76
C ASP A 159 10.65 6.83 -26.42
N LYS A 160 11.16 7.61 -25.47
CA LYS A 160 11.37 7.14 -24.09
C LYS A 160 10.03 6.65 -23.53
N LEU A 161 9.94 5.34 -23.26
CA LEU A 161 8.79 4.74 -22.63
C LEU A 161 8.48 5.47 -21.32
N PHE A 162 7.20 5.76 -21.07
CA PHE A 162 6.79 6.36 -19.80
C PHE A 162 7.18 5.49 -18.60
N SER A 163 7.30 4.17 -18.79
CA SER A 163 7.76 3.22 -17.76
C SER A 163 9.10 3.61 -17.15
N ASP A 164 9.96 4.27 -17.91
CA ASP A 164 11.33 4.63 -17.52
C ASP A 164 11.43 6.08 -17.00
N SER A 165 10.29 6.78 -16.91
CA SER A 165 10.23 8.15 -16.42
C SER A 165 10.29 8.22 -14.89
N GLU A 166 10.86 9.30 -14.36
CA GLU A 166 10.85 9.59 -12.92
C GLU A 166 9.41 9.60 -12.36
N GLU A 167 8.44 10.13 -13.11
CA GLU A 167 7.02 10.13 -12.74
C GLU A 167 6.47 8.71 -12.54
N CYS A 168 6.81 7.77 -13.43
CA CYS A 168 6.42 6.37 -13.28
C CYS A 168 7.08 5.74 -12.04
N TYR A 169 8.37 5.99 -11.80
CA TYR A 169 9.05 5.52 -10.58
C TYR A 169 8.41 6.09 -9.30
N LYS A 170 7.99 7.36 -9.29
CA LYS A 170 7.23 7.97 -8.18
C LYS A 170 5.93 7.19 -7.91
N LEU A 171 5.18 6.88 -8.97
CA LEU A 171 3.93 6.14 -8.89
C LEU A 171 4.13 4.70 -8.38
N LEU A 172 5.14 3.99 -8.90
CA LEU A 172 5.48 2.63 -8.48
C LEU A 172 5.92 2.58 -7.01
N ASN A 173 6.78 3.49 -6.58
CA ASN A 173 7.21 3.60 -5.18
C ASN A 173 6.04 3.88 -4.24
N SER A 174 5.13 4.78 -4.63
CA SER A 174 3.91 5.08 -3.87
C SER A 174 3.03 3.83 -3.72
N SER A 175 2.82 3.11 -4.82
CA SER A 175 1.98 1.90 -4.88
C SER A 175 2.57 0.77 -4.05
N LEU A 176 3.89 0.56 -4.15
CA LEU A 176 4.60 -0.41 -3.33
C LEU A 176 4.50 -0.06 -1.84
N HIS A 177 4.64 1.21 -1.46
CA HIS A 177 4.48 1.62 -0.06
C HIS A 177 3.09 1.28 0.49
N ILE A 178 2.04 1.56 -0.28
CA ILE A 178 0.65 1.22 0.09
C ILE A 178 0.49 -0.29 0.27
N TYR A 179 1.03 -1.08 -0.66
CA TYR A 179 0.97 -2.54 -0.60
C TYR A 179 1.69 -3.11 0.62
N VAL A 180 2.91 -2.65 0.91
CA VAL A 180 3.71 -3.11 2.06
C VAL A 180 3.08 -2.70 3.40
N LYS A 181 2.41 -1.53 3.43
CA LYS A 181 1.60 -1.11 4.59
C LYS A 181 0.35 -1.96 4.78
N HIS A 182 -0.31 -2.35 3.71
CA HIS A 182 -1.41 -3.29 3.77
C HIS A 182 -0.96 -4.64 4.35
N ARG A 183 0.17 -5.18 3.87
CA ARG A 183 0.79 -6.40 4.41
C ARG A 183 1.08 -6.30 5.90
N GLU A 184 1.62 -5.16 6.37
CA GLU A 184 1.84 -4.92 7.80
C GLU A 184 0.54 -5.01 8.62
N SER A 185 -0.57 -4.47 8.11
CA SER A 185 -1.89 -4.56 8.75
C SER A 185 -2.40 -6.01 8.83
N VAL A 186 -2.26 -6.76 7.74
CA VAL A 186 -2.63 -8.18 7.67
C VAL A 186 -1.79 -9.01 8.66
N LEU A 187 -0.48 -8.76 8.74
CA LEU A 187 0.41 -9.45 9.68
C LEU A 187 0.09 -9.13 11.13
N LYS A 188 -0.29 -7.88 11.46
CA LYS A 188 -0.79 -7.54 12.80
C LYS A 188 -2.03 -8.36 13.14
N ARG A 189 -2.95 -8.50 12.18
CA ARG A 189 -4.15 -9.34 12.36
C ARG A 189 -3.78 -10.81 12.54
N LEU A 190 -2.87 -11.36 11.73
CA LEU A 190 -2.37 -12.74 11.90
C LEU A 190 -1.78 -12.92 13.30
N HIS A 191 -0.92 -12.00 13.74
CA HIS A 191 -0.29 -12.05 15.06
C HIS A 191 -1.33 -12.12 16.18
N MET A 192 -2.36 -11.27 16.11
CA MET A 192 -3.47 -11.30 17.06
C MET A 192 -4.20 -12.65 17.06
N LEU A 193 -4.37 -13.29 15.89
CA LEU A 193 -5.04 -14.59 15.80
C LEU A 193 -4.21 -15.73 16.43
N ILE A 194 -2.88 -15.62 16.38
CA ILE A 194 -1.96 -16.63 16.93
C ILE A 194 -1.92 -16.61 18.46
N GLN A 195 -2.16 -15.44 19.06
CA GLN A 195 -2.13 -15.27 20.52
C GLN A 195 -3.23 -16.09 21.20
N LYS A 196 -2.84 -16.83 22.24
CA LYS A 196 -3.75 -17.68 23.04
C LYS A 196 -4.70 -16.89 23.92
N PHE A 197 -4.30 -15.69 24.32
CA PHE A 197 -5.05 -14.83 25.24
C PHE A 197 -5.46 -13.54 24.54
N ASP A 198 -6.59 -12.98 24.94
CA ASP A 198 -6.99 -11.61 24.55
C ASP A 198 -6.23 -10.54 25.36
N GLU A 199 -6.51 -9.26 25.10
CA GLU A 199 -5.88 -8.13 25.79
C GLU A 199 -6.15 -8.11 27.31
N ASP A 200 -7.21 -8.78 27.75
CA ASP A 200 -7.62 -8.91 29.15
C ASP A 200 -7.07 -10.18 29.83
N GLY A 201 -6.32 -11.01 29.09
CA GLY A 201 -5.70 -12.24 29.57
C GLY A 201 -6.61 -13.47 29.59
N ASN A 202 -7.79 -13.42 28.97
CA ASN A 202 -8.72 -14.55 28.89
C ASN A 202 -8.39 -15.47 27.71
N ASP A 203 -8.73 -16.76 27.81
CA ASP A 203 -8.58 -17.72 26.71
C ASP A 203 -9.39 -17.26 25.49
N LYS A 204 -8.71 -17.12 24.36
CA LYS A 204 -9.33 -16.69 23.11
C LYS A 204 -10.09 -17.85 22.48
N SER A 205 -11.39 -17.68 22.20
CA SER A 205 -12.21 -18.64 21.47
C SER A 205 -12.17 -18.40 19.97
N GLU A 206 -10.97 -18.39 19.38
CA GLU A 206 -10.86 -18.17 17.94
C GLU A 206 -11.23 -19.40 17.13
N LEU A 207 -12.09 -19.15 16.15
CA LEU A 207 -12.55 -20.14 15.18
C LEU A 207 -11.59 -20.20 14.01
N GLU A 208 -11.33 -21.42 13.54
CA GLU A 208 -10.60 -21.71 12.28
C GLU A 208 -11.09 -20.86 11.10
N SER A 209 -12.38 -20.49 11.10
CA SER A 209 -12.95 -19.60 10.09
C SER A 209 -12.30 -18.21 10.05
N SER A 210 -11.85 -17.65 11.18
CA SER A 210 -11.19 -16.34 11.22
C SER A 210 -9.80 -16.39 10.58
N VAL A 211 -9.07 -17.48 10.80
CA VAL A 211 -7.78 -17.75 10.16
C VAL A 211 -8.01 -17.95 8.67
N HIS A 212 -8.97 -18.78 8.30
CA HIS A 212 -9.32 -19.03 6.91
C HIS A 212 -9.62 -17.74 6.13
N GLU A 213 -10.53 -16.91 6.65
CA GLU A 213 -10.92 -15.63 6.05
C GLU A 213 -9.77 -14.62 5.97
N LEU A 214 -8.74 -14.75 6.82
CA LEU A 214 -7.53 -13.93 6.68
C LEU A 214 -6.75 -14.32 5.43
N PHE A 215 -6.61 -15.61 5.13
CA PHE A 215 -5.86 -16.08 3.96
C PHE A 215 -6.65 -15.93 2.67
N ILE A 216 -7.94 -16.29 2.66
CA ILE A 216 -8.83 -16.14 1.51
C ILE A 216 -10.27 -16.34 1.97
N LYS A 217 -11.21 -15.52 1.48
CA LYS A 217 -12.62 -15.67 1.84
C LYS A 217 -13.19 -17.03 1.44
N ARG A 218 -13.95 -17.70 2.32
CA ARG A 218 -14.53 -19.02 2.06
C ARG A 218 -15.41 -19.04 0.80
N GLY A 219 -15.23 -20.06 -0.02
CA GLY A 219 -15.98 -20.23 -1.26
C GLY A 219 -15.52 -19.36 -2.44
N THR A 220 -14.48 -18.54 -2.25
CA THR A 220 -13.90 -17.72 -3.31
C THR A 220 -13.15 -18.58 -4.31
N THR A 221 -13.32 -18.31 -5.60
CA THR A 221 -12.50 -18.88 -6.68
C THR A 221 -11.80 -17.73 -7.40
N LEU A 222 -10.49 -17.85 -7.56
CA LEU A 222 -9.63 -16.90 -8.26
C LEU A 222 -9.20 -17.58 -9.57
N SER A 223 -9.75 -17.11 -10.69
CA SER A 223 -9.64 -17.77 -12.00
C SER A 223 -8.95 -16.95 -13.09
N ASP A 224 -8.82 -15.64 -12.90
CA ASP A 224 -8.34 -14.67 -13.88
C ASP A 224 -7.83 -13.41 -13.16
N SER A 225 -6.95 -12.64 -13.82
CA SER A 225 -6.29 -11.46 -13.25
C SER A 225 -7.22 -10.31 -12.86
N SER A 226 -8.52 -10.37 -13.18
CA SER A 226 -9.46 -9.27 -12.94
C SER A 226 -9.80 -9.04 -11.46
N ASN A 227 -9.52 -10.01 -10.59
CA ASN A 227 -10.01 -10.02 -9.20
C ASN A 227 -8.94 -9.99 -8.09
N ILE A 228 -7.67 -9.70 -8.40
CA ILE A 228 -6.64 -10.49 -7.69
C ILE A 228 -5.91 -9.81 -6.52
N ASN A 229 -5.52 -8.55 -6.55
CA ASN A 229 -4.55 -8.11 -5.53
C ASN A 229 -5.13 -7.75 -4.15
N HIS A 230 -6.45 -7.84 -3.96
CA HIS A 230 -7.13 -7.43 -2.72
C HIS A 230 -8.03 -8.49 -2.08
N LEU A 231 -8.18 -9.68 -2.68
CA LEU A 231 -9.14 -10.70 -2.22
C LEU A 231 -8.53 -11.84 -1.40
N HIS A 232 -7.21 -11.92 -1.30
CA HIS A 232 -6.51 -12.98 -0.56
C HIS A 232 -5.18 -12.49 0.03
N ASN A 233 -4.66 -13.23 1.00
CA ASN A 233 -3.37 -13.03 1.65
C ASN A 233 -2.48 -14.28 1.60
N LEU A 234 -2.62 -15.12 0.57
CA LEU A 234 -1.77 -16.30 0.36
C LEU A 234 -0.26 -15.98 0.28
N TRP A 235 0.12 -14.74 -0.01
CA TRP A 235 1.50 -14.26 0.09
C TRP A 235 2.12 -14.45 1.49
N ILE A 236 1.28 -14.58 2.53
CA ILE A 236 1.70 -14.97 3.89
C ILE A 236 2.48 -16.28 3.84
N LEU A 237 2.06 -17.26 3.02
CA LEU A 237 2.80 -18.52 2.86
C LEU A 237 4.09 -18.30 2.06
N ASP A 238 3.99 -17.66 0.90
CA ASP A 238 5.10 -17.45 -0.03
C ASP A 238 4.77 -16.28 -0.97
N ASP A 239 5.71 -15.36 -1.19
CA ASP A 239 5.48 -14.17 -2.01
C ASP A 239 5.17 -14.50 -3.48
N LYS A 240 5.50 -15.71 -3.96
CA LYS A 240 5.09 -16.15 -5.31
C LYS A 240 3.57 -16.18 -5.49
N PHE A 241 2.81 -16.27 -4.40
CA PHE A 241 1.34 -16.21 -4.42
C PHE A 241 0.79 -14.78 -4.34
N THR A 242 1.64 -13.76 -4.48
CA THR A 242 1.25 -12.34 -4.49
C THR A 242 0.52 -11.95 -5.77
N THR A 243 1.03 -12.42 -6.92
CA THR A 243 0.53 -12.05 -8.25
C THR A 243 -0.09 -13.26 -8.92
N PHE A 244 -1.29 -13.12 -9.47
CA PHE A 244 -1.89 -14.20 -10.24
C PHE A 244 -1.72 -13.89 -11.72
N SER A 245 -1.18 -14.86 -12.42
CA SER A 245 -1.29 -14.98 -13.86
C SER A 245 -2.59 -15.69 -14.22
N ASN A 246 -2.97 -15.69 -15.49
CA ASN A 246 -4.08 -16.51 -15.99
C ASN A 246 -3.85 -18.03 -15.75
N ASP A 247 -2.59 -18.41 -15.53
CA ASP A 247 -2.17 -19.78 -15.29
C ASP A 247 -2.28 -20.16 -13.80
N PHE A 248 -2.22 -19.18 -12.90
CA PHE A 248 -2.34 -19.42 -11.47
C PHE A 248 -3.78 -19.26 -11.03
N LYS A 249 -4.35 -20.29 -10.42
CA LYS A 249 -5.72 -20.23 -9.91
C LYS A 249 -5.74 -20.60 -8.41
N VAL A 250 -6.81 -20.20 -7.71
CA VAL A 250 -7.09 -20.70 -6.35
C VAL A 250 -8.57 -21.01 -6.17
N LYS A 251 -8.92 -22.04 -5.41
CA LYS A 251 -10.29 -22.27 -4.91
C LYS A 251 -10.29 -22.49 -3.41
N SER A 252 -11.06 -21.66 -2.74
CA SER A 252 -11.42 -21.83 -1.35
C SER A 252 -12.74 -22.60 -1.21
N THR A 253 -12.76 -23.54 -0.28
CA THR A 253 -13.92 -24.39 0.02
C THR A 253 -14.91 -23.70 0.98
N LYS A 254 -16.22 -23.93 0.79
CA LYS A 254 -17.26 -23.43 1.70
C LYS A 254 -17.29 -24.27 2.98
N SER A 255 -17.68 -23.64 4.09
CA SER A 255 -17.86 -24.34 5.37
C SER A 255 -18.78 -25.56 5.23
N GLY A 256 -18.43 -26.68 5.88
CA GLY A 256 -19.20 -27.92 5.90
C GLY A 256 -19.03 -28.84 4.68
N GLN A 257 -18.21 -28.47 3.70
CA GLN A 257 -17.88 -29.36 2.58
C GLN A 257 -16.75 -30.32 2.96
N PRO A 258 -16.79 -31.60 2.52
CA PRO A 258 -15.73 -32.58 2.81
C PRO A 258 -14.53 -32.41 1.86
N LEU A 259 -14.06 -31.18 1.68
CA LEU A 259 -12.93 -30.81 0.82
C LEU A 259 -11.88 -30.07 1.65
N SER A 260 -10.65 -30.01 1.17
CA SER A 260 -9.60 -29.18 1.78
C SER A 260 -9.99 -27.71 1.79
N ASP A 261 -9.51 -26.94 2.78
CA ASP A 261 -9.83 -25.52 2.92
C ASP A 261 -9.51 -24.68 1.69
N VAL A 262 -8.35 -24.92 1.07
CA VAL A 262 -7.91 -24.20 -0.13
C VAL A 262 -7.13 -25.13 -1.06
N TYR A 263 -7.45 -25.07 -2.36
CA TYR A 263 -6.66 -25.67 -3.44
C TYR A 263 -5.98 -24.57 -4.24
N ILE A 264 -4.69 -24.71 -4.50
CA ILE A 264 -3.89 -23.78 -5.29
C ILE A 264 -3.23 -24.54 -6.43
N TRP A 265 -3.22 -23.96 -7.63
CA TRP A 265 -2.60 -24.54 -8.82
C TRP A 265 -1.57 -23.57 -9.36
N ALA A 266 -0.32 -24.04 -9.46
CA ALA A 266 0.84 -23.20 -9.71
C ALA A 266 1.18 -23.04 -11.21
N ASP A 267 0.42 -23.67 -12.11
CA ASP A 267 0.67 -23.74 -13.56
C ASP A 267 -0.64 -23.74 -14.36
N ASP A 268 -0.53 -23.55 -15.69
CA ASP A 268 -1.61 -23.63 -16.69
C ASP A 268 -2.62 -24.76 -16.33
N PRO A 269 -3.91 -24.44 -16.12
CA PRO A 269 -4.94 -25.39 -15.73
C PRO A 269 -5.03 -26.63 -16.63
N GLU A 270 -4.78 -26.48 -17.93
CA GLU A 270 -4.82 -27.58 -18.91
C GLU A 270 -3.53 -28.42 -18.91
N LYS A 271 -2.46 -27.90 -18.29
CA LYS A 271 -1.14 -28.56 -18.15
C LYS A 271 -0.69 -28.65 -16.69
N THR A 272 -1.63 -28.65 -15.75
CA THR A 272 -1.35 -28.55 -14.30
C THR A 272 -0.29 -29.56 -13.90
N LYS A 273 0.92 -29.10 -13.57
CA LYS A 273 2.01 -29.98 -13.13
C LYS A 273 2.09 -30.09 -11.63
N GLN A 274 1.47 -29.16 -10.89
CA GLN A 274 1.46 -29.15 -9.44
C GLN A 274 0.13 -28.72 -8.86
N ILE A 275 -0.29 -29.40 -7.80
CA ILE A 275 -1.39 -28.97 -6.92
C ILE A 275 -0.91 -28.84 -5.48
N LEU A 276 -1.28 -27.74 -4.85
CA LEU A 276 -1.09 -27.51 -3.43
C LEU A 276 -2.45 -27.63 -2.73
N ILE A 277 -2.49 -28.46 -1.70
CA ILE A 277 -3.68 -28.75 -0.89
C ILE A 277 -3.43 -28.15 0.48
N LEU A 278 -4.04 -27.01 0.77
CA LEU A 278 -3.82 -26.26 2.00
C LEU A 278 -4.95 -26.53 3.00
N GLU A 279 -4.56 -27.06 4.15
CA GLU A 279 -5.42 -27.26 5.32
C GLU A 279 -5.03 -26.26 6.42
N LEU A 280 -5.99 -25.47 6.90
CA LEU A 280 -5.78 -24.46 7.93
C LEU A 280 -6.38 -24.95 9.25
N LYS A 281 -5.56 -25.09 10.28
CA LYS A 281 -6.03 -25.46 11.62
C LYS A 281 -6.33 -24.26 12.49
N SER A 282 -7.16 -24.46 13.50
CA SER A 282 -7.39 -23.45 14.54
C SER A 282 -6.09 -23.10 15.28
N THR A 283 -5.97 -21.83 15.65
CA THR A 283 -4.92 -21.26 16.52
C THR A 283 -5.16 -21.50 18.01
N THR A 284 -6.27 -22.15 18.40
CA THR A 284 -6.70 -22.28 19.81
C THR A 284 -6.83 -23.73 20.27
N ASN A 285 -7.31 -24.64 19.42
CA ASN A 285 -7.18 -26.10 19.50
C ASN A 285 -7.59 -26.73 18.16
N ALA A 286 -6.72 -27.54 17.54
CA ALA A 286 -7.07 -28.28 16.34
C ALA A 286 -8.11 -29.36 16.64
N HIS A 287 -9.36 -29.17 16.19
CA HIS A 287 -10.35 -30.24 16.11
C HIS A 287 -10.48 -30.66 14.64
N ASN A 288 -10.19 -31.91 14.32
CA ASN A 288 -10.29 -32.41 12.94
C ASN A 288 -11.75 -32.54 12.54
N ALA A 289 -12.14 -31.82 11.48
CA ALA A 289 -13.48 -31.91 10.92
C ALA A 289 -13.69 -33.31 10.30
N GLY A 290 -14.64 -34.07 10.86
CA GLY A 290 -15.18 -35.30 10.24
C GLY A 290 -14.76 -36.62 10.89
N ASN A 291 -13.62 -36.68 11.60
CA ASN A 291 -13.26 -37.85 12.39
C ASN A 291 -12.29 -37.45 13.51
N THR A 292 -12.74 -37.47 14.77
CA THR A 292 -11.93 -37.13 15.96
C THR A 292 -10.71 -38.05 16.17
N LYS A 293 -10.53 -39.06 15.31
CA LYS A 293 -9.41 -40.01 15.30
C LYS A 293 -8.51 -39.91 14.05
N GLU A 294 -8.84 -39.08 13.06
CA GLU A 294 -8.00 -38.88 11.86
C GLU A 294 -6.95 -37.80 12.17
N GLY A 295 -5.65 -38.09 11.98
CA GLY A 295 -4.57 -37.11 12.12
C GLY A 295 -4.56 -36.08 10.97
N MET A 296 -3.90 -34.94 11.17
CA MET A 296 -3.85 -33.87 10.17
C MET A 296 -3.24 -34.35 8.84
N ILE A 297 -2.21 -35.20 8.92
CA ILE A 297 -1.53 -35.75 7.74
C ILE A 297 -2.47 -36.69 6.96
N ALA A 298 -3.21 -37.54 7.67
CA ALA A 298 -4.15 -38.47 7.06
C ALA A 298 -5.27 -37.73 6.31
N GLN A 299 -5.77 -36.64 6.89
CA GLN A 299 -6.80 -35.80 6.29
C GLN A 299 -6.34 -35.19 4.95
N VAL A 300 -5.12 -34.64 4.89
CA VAL A 300 -4.57 -34.07 3.65
C VAL A 300 -4.33 -35.14 2.58
N LYS A 301 -3.87 -36.34 2.97
CA LYS A 301 -3.76 -37.48 2.04
C LYS A 301 -5.12 -37.90 1.50
N ARG A 302 -6.17 -37.88 2.32
CA ARG A 302 -7.53 -38.15 1.89
C ARG A 302 -8.00 -37.12 0.86
N TYR A 303 -7.74 -35.83 1.08
CA TYR A 303 -8.05 -34.80 0.08
C TYR A 303 -7.27 -34.98 -1.23
N ALA A 304 -6.01 -35.42 -1.17
CA ALA A 304 -5.23 -35.75 -2.36
C ALA A 304 -5.82 -36.94 -3.12
N HIS A 305 -6.20 -38.01 -2.40
CA HIS A 305 -6.91 -39.17 -2.97
C HIS A 305 -8.24 -38.76 -3.62
N ASP A 306 -9.06 -37.99 -2.92
CA ASP A 306 -10.37 -37.53 -3.40
C ASP A 306 -10.22 -36.68 -4.67
N PHE A 307 -9.23 -35.79 -4.69
CA PHE A 307 -8.88 -35.02 -5.88
C PHE A 307 -8.41 -35.92 -7.03
N TYR A 308 -7.51 -36.87 -6.76
CA TYR A 308 -7.00 -37.80 -7.76
C TYR A 308 -8.12 -38.60 -8.45
N LYS A 309 -9.09 -39.08 -7.68
CA LYS A 309 -10.25 -39.83 -8.19
C LYS A 309 -11.29 -38.95 -8.88
N HIS A 310 -11.51 -37.73 -8.36
CA HIS A 310 -12.62 -36.88 -8.78
C HIS A 310 -12.20 -35.41 -8.98
N PRO A 311 -11.23 -35.12 -9.87
CA PRO A 311 -10.70 -33.76 -10.02
C PRO A 311 -11.78 -32.76 -10.45
N HIS A 312 -12.78 -33.21 -11.21
CA HIS A 312 -13.92 -32.41 -11.67
C HIS A 312 -14.80 -31.87 -10.54
N LYS A 313 -14.92 -32.56 -9.39
CA LYS A 313 -15.64 -32.05 -8.21
C LYS A 313 -14.97 -30.80 -7.64
N THR A 314 -13.67 -30.68 -7.85
CA THR A 314 -12.87 -29.56 -7.40
C THR A 314 -12.71 -28.50 -8.49
N LEU A 315 -12.58 -28.87 -9.76
CA LEU A 315 -12.10 -27.98 -10.82
C LEU A 315 -13.10 -27.64 -11.93
N ASN A 316 -14.22 -28.36 -12.08
CA ASN A 316 -15.12 -28.21 -13.24
C ASN A 316 -14.45 -28.38 -14.64
N TRP A 317 -13.18 -28.82 -14.73
CA TRP A 317 -12.48 -29.16 -15.97
C TRP A 317 -11.64 -30.45 -15.83
N THR A 318 -11.15 -30.99 -16.94
CA THR A 318 -10.41 -32.26 -17.00
C THR A 318 -8.93 -32.07 -16.71
N VAL A 319 -8.35 -32.85 -15.79
CA VAL A 319 -6.92 -32.85 -15.46
C VAL A 319 -6.38 -34.27 -15.52
N ASN A 320 -5.18 -34.45 -16.08
CA ASN A 320 -4.48 -35.72 -16.02
C ASN A 320 -3.79 -35.90 -14.66
N THR A 321 -4.50 -36.47 -13.69
CA THR A 321 -4.05 -36.60 -12.29
C THR A 321 -2.81 -37.48 -12.10
N GLU A 322 -2.46 -38.31 -13.09
CA GLU A 322 -1.24 -39.13 -13.10
C GLU A 322 0.05 -38.30 -13.31
N GLN A 323 -0.05 -37.10 -13.89
CA GLN A 323 1.09 -36.22 -14.17
C GLN A 323 1.22 -35.07 -13.17
N VAL A 324 0.34 -35.01 -12.16
CA VAL A 324 0.30 -33.95 -11.17
C VAL A 324 1.25 -34.28 -10.01
N GLN A 325 2.09 -33.33 -9.65
CA GLN A 325 2.83 -33.33 -8.39
C GLN A 325 1.93 -32.84 -7.26
N TYR A 326 1.81 -33.65 -6.21
CA TYR A 326 0.99 -33.33 -5.05
C TYR A 326 1.82 -32.74 -3.92
N THR A 327 1.37 -31.63 -3.36
CA THR A 327 1.94 -31.04 -2.15
C THR A 327 0.83 -30.71 -1.16
N GLY A 328 0.87 -31.36 0.00
CA GLY A 328 -0.03 -31.08 1.11
C GLY A 328 0.59 -30.06 2.05
N ILE A 329 -0.07 -28.94 2.29
CA ILE A 329 0.37 -27.89 3.20
C ILE A 329 -0.59 -27.87 4.40
N ILE A 330 -0.04 -28.03 5.60
CA ILE A 330 -0.81 -27.93 6.84
C ILE A 330 -0.26 -26.74 7.61
N LEU A 331 -1.12 -25.76 7.91
CA LEU A 331 -0.78 -24.65 8.78
C LEU A 331 -1.44 -24.86 10.14
N ALA A 332 -0.63 -25.03 11.17
CA ALA A 332 -1.09 -25.36 12.52
C ALA A 332 -0.21 -24.71 13.59
N ARG A 333 -0.58 -24.83 14.86
CA ARG A 333 0.32 -24.43 15.95
C ARG A 333 1.46 -25.43 16.10
N LYS A 334 2.62 -24.94 16.54
CA LYS A 334 3.77 -25.80 16.84
C LYS A 334 3.43 -26.99 17.75
N SER A 335 2.60 -26.79 18.78
CA SER A 335 2.21 -27.87 19.69
C SER A 335 1.37 -28.96 19.04
N ASP A 336 0.59 -28.62 18.01
CA ASP A 336 -0.24 -29.59 17.31
C ASP A 336 0.58 -30.33 16.24
N ILE A 337 1.56 -29.65 15.64
CA ILE A 337 2.60 -30.28 14.80
C ILE A 337 3.42 -31.29 15.61
N ASP A 338 3.91 -30.90 16.79
CA ASP A 338 4.71 -31.79 17.65
C ASP A 338 3.93 -33.04 18.04
N LYS A 339 2.64 -32.91 18.39
CA LYS A 339 1.76 -34.06 18.69
C LYS A 339 1.59 -34.98 17.49
N GLU A 340 1.39 -34.44 16.29
CA GLU A 340 1.22 -35.23 15.07
C GLU A 340 2.51 -36.01 14.76
N LEU A 341 3.67 -35.35 14.82
CA LEU A 341 4.99 -35.94 14.52
C LEU A 341 5.47 -36.94 15.57
N THR A 342 5.04 -36.80 16.83
CA THR A 342 5.35 -37.74 17.93
C THR A 342 4.30 -38.84 18.09
N SER A 343 3.25 -38.84 17.26
CA SER A 343 2.21 -39.86 17.31
C SER A 343 2.74 -41.23 16.89
N ASN A 344 2.30 -42.30 17.57
CA ASN A 344 2.68 -43.68 17.23
C ASN A 344 2.25 -44.12 15.81
N SER A 345 1.37 -43.35 15.17
CA SER A 345 0.90 -43.55 13.79
C SER A 345 1.83 -42.99 12.73
N PHE A 346 2.75 -42.09 13.10
CA PHE A 346 3.71 -41.51 12.19
C PHE A 346 4.94 -42.41 12.08
N SER A 347 5.22 -42.93 10.89
CA SER A 347 6.35 -43.83 10.61
C SER A 347 7.37 -43.26 9.61
N GLY A 348 7.19 -42.00 9.20
CA GLY A 348 8.07 -41.31 8.26
C GLY A 348 9.28 -40.65 8.95
N GLY A 349 10.31 -40.34 8.18
CA GLY A 349 11.36 -39.41 8.62
C GLY A 349 11.00 -38.00 8.18
N TYR A 350 10.84 -37.06 9.13
CA TYR A 350 10.65 -35.64 8.80
C TYR A 350 11.97 -34.87 8.79
N LYS A 351 12.00 -33.79 8.02
CA LYS A 351 13.14 -32.88 7.92
C LYS A 351 12.69 -31.47 8.28
N PRO A 352 13.50 -30.68 8.99
CA PRO A 352 13.19 -29.27 9.21
C PRO A 352 13.16 -28.53 7.88
N ILE A 353 12.22 -27.59 7.73
CA ILE A 353 12.24 -26.64 6.62
C ILE A 353 13.34 -25.61 6.94
N PRO A 354 14.28 -25.34 6.01
CA PRO A 354 15.37 -24.39 6.26
C PRO A 354 14.87 -23.05 6.78
N PHE A 355 15.59 -22.49 7.75
CA PHE A 355 15.31 -21.19 8.38
C PHE A 355 14.02 -21.10 9.21
N LEU A 356 13.29 -22.22 9.40
CA LEU A 356 12.11 -22.30 10.26
C LEU A 356 12.39 -23.22 11.45
N ALA A 357 11.89 -22.87 12.64
CA ALA A 357 12.24 -23.57 13.87
C ALA A 357 11.28 -24.73 14.20
N ASN A 358 10.01 -24.60 13.84
CA ASN A 358 8.94 -25.52 14.22
C ASN A 358 8.14 -26.03 13.00
N SER A 359 8.74 -25.94 11.81
CA SER A 359 8.13 -26.31 10.55
C SER A 359 8.96 -27.40 9.87
N TYR A 360 8.28 -28.38 9.30
CA TYR A 360 8.89 -29.62 8.82
C TYR A 360 8.29 -30.05 7.50
N TYR A 361 9.05 -30.81 6.71
CA TYR A 361 8.55 -31.45 5.52
C TYR A 361 8.98 -32.90 5.46
N PHE A 362 8.23 -33.70 4.71
CA PHE A 362 8.60 -35.07 4.39
C PHE A 362 7.93 -35.53 3.09
N GLU A 363 8.53 -36.55 2.48
CA GLU A 363 7.96 -37.22 1.31
C GLU A 363 7.18 -38.44 1.78
N ASP A 364 5.97 -38.60 1.25
CA ASP A 364 5.08 -39.71 1.59
C ASP A 364 4.25 -40.10 0.36
N ASN A 365 3.24 -40.94 0.55
CA ASN A 365 2.35 -41.39 -0.49
C ASN A 365 0.90 -41.47 -0.02
N PHE A 366 -0.02 -41.42 -0.98
CA PHE A 366 -1.42 -41.77 -0.83
C PHE A 366 -1.83 -42.84 -1.85
N SER A 367 -2.81 -43.67 -1.50
CA SER A 367 -3.28 -44.74 -2.39
C SER A 367 -4.07 -44.16 -3.56
N LYS A 368 -3.88 -44.70 -4.77
CA LYS A 368 -4.65 -44.34 -5.97
C LYS A 368 -6.04 -44.97 -5.98
N ASP A 369 -6.18 -46.12 -5.34
CA ASP A 369 -7.36 -46.98 -5.32
C ASP A 369 -7.33 -47.88 -4.07
N ASP A 370 -8.23 -48.86 -4.00
CA ASP A 370 -8.32 -49.81 -2.89
C ASP A 370 -7.11 -50.78 -2.83
N ASN A 371 -6.23 -50.79 -3.85
CA ASN A 371 -5.02 -51.59 -3.85
C ASN A 371 -3.87 -50.81 -3.18
N PRO A 372 -3.38 -51.26 -2.01
CA PRO A 372 -2.34 -50.56 -1.25
C PRO A 372 -0.97 -50.51 -1.95
N ARG A 373 -0.79 -51.22 -3.07
CA ARG A 373 0.42 -51.17 -3.90
C ARG A 373 0.41 -50.01 -4.90
N ASN A 374 -0.77 -49.51 -5.26
CA ASN A 374 -0.92 -48.43 -6.24
C ASN A 374 -0.91 -47.10 -5.49
N LYS A 375 0.24 -46.41 -5.52
CA LYS A 375 0.48 -45.21 -4.74
C LYS A 375 0.89 -44.04 -5.62
N MET A 376 0.55 -42.83 -5.18
CA MET A 376 1.08 -41.56 -5.70
C MET A 376 1.92 -40.92 -4.63
N ASP A 377 3.03 -40.31 -5.04
CA ASP A 377 3.88 -39.54 -4.15
C ASP A 377 3.21 -38.20 -3.80
N ILE A 378 3.37 -37.80 -2.55
CA ILE A 378 2.93 -36.50 -2.03
C ILE A 378 3.99 -35.97 -1.08
N ARG A 379 4.37 -34.72 -1.30
CA ARG A 379 5.16 -33.96 -0.33
C ARG A 379 4.23 -33.37 0.71
N ILE A 380 4.51 -33.56 1.99
CA ILE A 380 3.77 -32.92 3.08
C ILE A 380 4.65 -31.86 3.73
N GLU A 381 4.12 -30.65 3.85
CA GLU A 381 4.75 -29.52 4.53
C GLU A 381 3.88 -29.11 5.72
N LEU A 382 4.46 -29.17 6.91
CA LEU A 382 3.87 -28.73 8.17
C LEU A 382 4.48 -27.37 8.52
N TYR A 383 3.68 -26.31 8.44
CA TYR A 383 4.09 -24.97 8.83
C TYR A 383 3.49 -24.60 10.17
N SER A 384 4.32 -24.09 11.07
CA SER A 384 3.81 -23.44 12.27
C SER A 384 3.33 -22.03 11.96
N PHE A 385 2.25 -21.59 12.60
CA PHE A 385 1.78 -20.22 12.47
C PHE A 385 2.85 -19.20 12.89
N GLU A 386 3.60 -19.52 13.94
CA GLU A 386 4.67 -18.68 14.48
C GLU A 386 5.78 -18.47 13.45
N ASP A 387 6.27 -19.55 12.83
CA ASP A 387 7.31 -19.48 11.81
C ASP A 387 6.83 -18.71 10.56
N ILE A 388 5.60 -18.94 10.11
CA ILE A 388 5.04 -18.25 8.94
C ILE A 388 4.83 -16.76 9.20
N TYR A 389 4.35 -16.41 10.39
CA TYR A 389 4.24 -15.01 10.79
C TYR A 389 5.60 -14.32 10.80
N GLU A 390 6.62 -14.95 11.40
CA GLU A 390 7.97 -14.40 11.45
C GLU A 390 8.57 -14.27 10.05
N LEU A 391 8.49 -15.31 9.23
CA LEU A 391 8.99 -15.32 7.85
C LEU A 391 8.31 -14.22 7.01
N ALA A 392 6.98 -14.10 7.08
CA ALA A 392 6.24 -13.09 6.34
C ALA A 392 6.54 -11.66 6.85
N SER A 393 6.73 -11.49 8.15
CA SER A 393 7.13 -10.22 8.75
C SER A 393 8.53 -9.79 8.34
N ASN A 394 9.49 -10.73 8.32
CA ASN A 394 10.85 -10.49 7.87
C ASN A 394 10.90 -10.09 6.39
N ARG A 395 10.15 -10.80 5.52
CA ARG A 395 9.98 -10.42 4.10
C ARG A 395 9.37 -9.03 3.95
N ASN A 396 8.34 -8.71 4.73
CA ASN A 396 7.71 -7.39 4.69
C ASN A 396 8.66 -6.26 5.11
N ASN A 397 9.53 -6.53 6.09
CA ASN A 397 10.54 -5.58 6.54
C ASN A 397 11.58 -5.29 5.45
N VAL A 398 11.98 -6.28 4.65
CA VAL A 398 12.87 -6.08 3.49
C VAL A 398 12.26 -5.08 2.51
N PHE A 399 10.96 -5.16 2.21
CA PHE A 399 10.32 -4.17 1.35
C PHE A 399 10.35 -2.75 1.93
N PHE A 400 10.15 -2.59 3.25
CA PHE A 400 10.30 -1.28 3.89
C PHE A 400 11.73 -0.73 3.80
N LYS A 401 12.73 -1.58 3.98
CA LYS A 401 14.14 -1.20 3.83
C LYS A 401 14.46 -0.77 2.39
N LEU A 402 13.96 -1.50 1.39
CA LEU A 402 14.08 -1.14 -0.03
C LEU A 402 13.43 0.23 -0.31
N LEU A 403 12.21 0.45 0.18
CA LEU A 403 11.50 1.72 0.01
C LEU A 403 12.23 2.92 0.62
N LYS A 404 12.98 2.69 1.70
CA LYS A 404 13.80 3.72 2.36
C LYS A 404 15.23 3.83 1.81
N LYS A 405 15.57 3.04 0.78
CA LYS A 405 16.93 2.93 0.24
C LYS A 405 17.97 2.58 1.32
N GLU A 406 17.58 1.74 2.29
CA GLU A 406 18.45 1.29 3.39
C GLU A 406 19.35 0.12 2.99
N PHE A 407 19.27 -0.35 1.73
CA PHE A 407 20.22 -1.30 1.17
C PHE A 407 21.22 -0.54 0.32
N ASP A 408 22.46 -0.48 0.80
CA ASP A 408 23.60 -0.14 -0.06
C ASP A 408 23.81 -1.31 -1.02
N ILE A 409 23.40 -1.12 -2.27
CA ILE A 409 23.76 -2.02 -3.36
C ILE A 409 25.14 -1.53 -3.83
N GLU A 410 26.20 -2.03 -3.19
CA GLU A 410 27.58 -1.88 -3.69
C GLU A 410 27.81 -2.68 -4.97
#